data_AF-W2ZW61-F1
#
_entry.id   AF-W2ZW61-F1
#
_cell.length_a   1.000
_cell.length_b   1.000
_cell.length_c   1.000
_cell.angle_alpha   90.00
_cell.angle_beta   90.00
_cell.angle_gamma   90.00
#
_symmetry.space_group_name_H-M   'P 1'
#
loop_
_entity.id
_entity.type
_entity.pdbx_description
1 polymer ?
#
loop_
_entity_poly.entity_id
_entity_poly.type
_entity_poly.pdbx_seq_one_letter_code
_entity_poly.pdbx_strand_id
1 'polypeptide(L)'
;MKHLETKTLPKKPTRTIINHERERVPYSTGLQRRKRAETRKLRIEAKVLTAQLAQLKRRRQEHIKNASALSSGIQRQHMINWRSVAAVACEQRQIAERINCELKAIMADQDSVRSSVLQVLVKTNAINEKDVNFLRNTKPRPDSTLPTELLRGDNGGAGEQAKKSL
;
A
#
# COMPACT_ATOMS: atom_id res chain seq x y z
N MET A 1 62.53 19.82 69.04
CA MET A 1 63.09 19.81 67.66
C MET A 1 63.08 18.40 67.13
N LYS A 2 62.35 18.13 66.04
CA LYS A 2 62.50 16.97 65.13
C LYS A 2 61.68 17.30 63.87
N HIS A 3 62.38 17.46 62.75
CA HIS A 3 61.84 17.62 61.39
C HIS A 3 61.19 16.31 60.91
N LEU A 4 60.17 16.41 60.05
CA LEU A 4 59.77 15.40 59.04
C LEU A 4 58.84 16.13 58.03
N GLU A 5 59.37 16.71 56.95
CA GLU A 5 59.69 16.07 55.66
C GLU A 5 58.44 15.78 54.82
N THR A 6 58.15 16.69 53.88
CA THR A 6 57.04 16.65 52.93
C THR A 6 57.37 15.70 51.77
N LYS A 7 56.65 14.58 51.68
CA LYS A 7 56.77 13.62 50.58
C LYS A 7 56.00 14.10 49.34
N THR A 8 56.73 14.43 48.28
CA THR A 8 56.18 14.68 46.93
C THR A 8 55.80 13.36 46.25
N LEU A 9 54.58 13.25 45.75
CA LEU A 9 54.07 12.10 44.99
C LEU A 9 54.55 12.14 43.51
N PRO A 10 54.87 10.99 42.90
CA PRO A 10 55.36 10.92 41.52
C PRO A 10 54.24 11.04 40.46
N LYS A 11 54.53 11.75 39.37
CA LYS A 11 53.65 11.94 38.19
C LYS A 11 53.54 10.63 37.37
N LYS A 12 52.32 10.23 37.01
CA LYS A 12 52.04 9.04 36.17
C LYS A 12 52.36 9.35 34.68
N PRO A 13 52.88 8.38 33.90
CA PRO A 13 53.18 8.61 32.49
C PRO A 13 51.92 8.60 31.62
N THR A 14 51.78 9.64 30.80
CA THR A 14 50.71 9.80 29.80
C THR A 14 50.91 8.78 28.67
N ARG A 15 50.01 7.81 28.53
CA ARG A 15 49.96 6.90 27.37
C ARG A 15 49.41 7.66 26.16
N THR A 16 50.24 7.83 25.13
CA THR A 16 49.84 8.32 23.81
C THR A 16 48.93 7.28 23.14
N ILE A 17 47.66 7.61 22.93
CA ILE A 17 46.71 6.76 22.22
C ILE A 17 47.00 6.90 20.72
N ILE A 18 47.47 5.83 20.09
CA ILE A 18 47.69 5.75 18.65
C ILE A 18 46.32 5.55 17.99
N ASN A 19 45.87 6.52 17.20
CA ASN A 19 44.59 6.48 16.49
C ASN A 19 44.66 5.51 15.30
N HIS A 20 44.02 4.35 15.41
CA HIS A 20 43.71 3.49 14.26
C HIS A 20 42.46 4.01 13.54
N GLU A 21 42.67 4.94 12.62
CA GLU A 21 41.60 5.73 11.95
C GLU A 21 41.08 5.12 10.63
N ARG A 22 41.34 3.84 10.33
CA ARG A 22 41.05 3.27 9.00
C ARG A 22 40.34 1.93 9.03
N GLU A 23 39.19 1.82 9.71
CA GLU A 23 38.12 0.84 9.39
C GLU A 23 36.87 0.97 10.28
N ARG A 24 36.35 2.18 10.51
CA ARG A 24 35.10 2.35 11.26
C ARG A 24 34.09 3.12 10.45
N VAL A 25 33.09 2.39 9.93
CA VAL A 25 31.80 2.98 9.52
C VAL A 25 31.36 3.90 10.66
N PRO A 26 31.05 5.18 10.42
CA PRO A 26 30.72 6.13 11.47
C PRO A 26 29.34 5.77 12.03
N TYR A 27 29.29 4.80 12.94
CA TYR A 27 28.18 4.58 13.84
C TYR A 27 28.13 5.77 14.80
N SER A 28 27.61 6.89 14.32
CA SER A 28 27.28 8.01 15.21
C SER A 28 26.30 7.50 16.24
N THR A 29 26.62 7.72 17.51
CA THR A 29 25.77 7.32 18.64
C THR A 29 24.36 7.91 18.51
N GLY A 30 24.21 9.05 17.85
CA GLY A 30 22.93 9.67 17.52
C GLY A 30 22.08 8.83 16.55
N LEU A 31 22.68 8.30 15.47
CA LEU A 31 21.98 7.43 14.52
C LEU A 31 21.54 6.13 15.18
N GLN A 32 22.41 5.53 16.01
CA GLN A 32 22.09 4.31 16.75
C GLN A 32 20.96 4.55 17.77
N ARG A 33 20.97 5.69 18.48
CA ARG A 33 19.91 6.09 19.42
C ARG A 33 18.58 6.30 18.71
N ARG A 34 18.58 7.00 17.57
CA ARG A 34 17.37 7.22 16.75
C ARG A 34 16.77 5.91 16.28
N LYS A 35 17.59 5.02 15.70
CA LYS A 35 17.15 3.70 15.25
C LYS A 35 16.55 2.87 16.39
N ARG A 36 17.18 2.91 17.57
CA ARG A 36 16.65 2.22 18.78
C ARG A 36 15.33 2.83 19.25
N ALA A 37 15.20 4.15 19.24
CA ALA A 37 13.98 4.85 19.64
C ALA A 37 12.80 4.53 18.70
N GLU A 38 13.03 4.59 17.38
CA GLU A 38 12.05 4.22 16.35
C GLU A 38 11.64 2.75 16.50
N THR A 39 12.60 1.84 16.65
CA THR A 39 12.32 0.42 16.86
C THR A 39 11.49 0.20 18.12
N ARG A 40 11.78 0.92 19.22
CA ARG A 40 11.01 0.84 20.46
C ARG A 40 9.59 1.36 20.27
N LYS A 41 9.41 2.49 19.58
CA LYS A 41 8.10 3.06 19.26
C LYS A 41 7.26 2.06 18.45
N LEU A 42 7.81 1.53 17.36
CA LEU A 42 7.13 0.56 16.50
C LEU A 42 6.75 -0.72 17.26
N ARG A 43 7.59 -1.20 18.18
CA ARG A 43 7.25 -2.36 19.03
C ARG A 43 6.10 -2.08 19.98
N ILE A 44 6.02 -0.87 20.54
CA ILE A 44 4.91 -0.48 21.40
C ILE A 44 3.63 -0.40 20.57
N GLU A 45 3.68 0.26 19.43
CA GLU A 45 2.54 0.41 18.52
C GLU A 45 2.02 -0.95 18.03
N ALA A 46 2.92 -1.86 17.63
CA ALA A 46 2.56 -3.23 17.25
C ALA A 46 1.88 -3.99 18.41
N LYS A 47 2.34 -3.81 19.65
CA LYS A 47 1.68 -4.41 20.83
C LYS A 47 0.28 -3.84 21.07
N VAL A 48 0.12 -2.52 20.93
CA VAL A 48 -1.18 -1.86 21.09
C VAL A 48 -2.15 -2.35 20.01
N LEU A 49 -1.73 -2.35 18.75
CA LEU A 49 -2.56 -2.80 17.62
C LEU A 49 -2.93 -4.27 17.73
N THR A 50 -1.99 -5.13 18.14
CA THR A 50 -2.30 -6.56 18.35
C THR A 50 -3.28 -6.77 19.51
N ALA A 51 -3.17 -6.01 20.60
CA ALA A 51 -4.13 -6.04 21.70
C ALA A 51 -5.53 -5.56 21.28
N GLN A 52 -5.60 -4.45 20.53
CA GLN A 52 -6.85 -3.93 19.96
C GLN A 52 -7.50 -4.93 19.01
N LEU A 53 -6.71 -5.54 18.12
CA LEU A 53 -7.17 -6.57 17.20
C LEU A 53 -7.70 -7.79 17.96
N ALA A 54 -7.02 -8.24 19.02
CA ALA A 54 -7.50 -9.32 19.87
C ALA A 54 -8.81 -8.95 20.59
N GLN A 55 -8.96 -7.71 21.05
CA GLN A 55 -10.21 -7.21 21.63
C GLN A 55 -11.37 -7.20 20.62
N LEU A 56 -11.13 -6.70 19.41
CA LEU A 56 -12.13 -6.68 18.35
C LEU A 56 -12.55 -8.09 17.93
N LYS A 57 -11.58 -9.02 17.81
CA LYS A 57 -11.87 -10.44 17.55
C LYS A 57 -12.74 -11.06 18.64
N ARG A 58 -12.45 -10.79 19.92
CA ARG A 58 -13.27 -11.28 21.05
C ARG A 58 -14.69 -10.73 21.01
N ARG A 59 -14.85 -9.40 20.89
CA ARG A 59 -16.17 -8.75 20.78
C ARG A 59 -16.97 -9.30 19.61
N ARG A 60 -16.32 -9.50 18.45
CA ARG A 60 -16.96 -10.12 17.28
C ARG A 60 -17.43 -11.54 17.58
N GLN A 61 -16.61 -12.35 18.25
CA GLN A 61 -16.97 -13.72 18.59
C GLN A 61 -18.15 -13.78 19.57
N GLU A 62 -18.17 -12.91 20.58
CA GLU A 62 -19.29 -12.76 21.51
C GLU A 62 -20.58 -12.38 20.77
N HIS A 63 -20.49 -11.39 19.87
CA HIS A 63 -21.62 -10.98 19.05
C HIS A 63 -22.13 -12.11 18.15
N ILE A 64 -21.22 -12.90 17.55
CA ILE A 64 -21.61 -14.07 16.74
C ILE A 64 -22.30 -15.13 17.61
N LYS A 65 -21.77 -15.43 18.79
CA LYS A 65 -22.39 -16.38 19.73
C LYS A 65 -23.80 -15.93 20.14
N ASN A 66 -23.94 -14.67 20.54
CA ASN A 66 -25.24 -14.10 20.94
C ASN A 66 -26.25 -14.09 19.79
N ALA A 67 -25.82 -13.64 18.60
CA ALA A 67 -26.66 -13.67 17.40
C ALA A 67 -27.04 -15.10 16.99
N SER A 68 -26.13 -16.07 17.17
CA SER A 68 -26.40 -17.48 16.87
C SER A 68 -27.40 -18.12 17.83
N ALA A 69 -27.42 -17.68 19.09
CA ALA A 69 -28.37 -18.14 20.11
C ALA A 69 -29.78 -17.60 19.88
N LEU A 70 -29.90 -16.42 19.25
CA LEU A 70 -31.18 -15.74 18.97
C LEU A 70 -31.73 -15.99 17.56
N SER A 71 -30.91 -16.51 16.63
CA SER A 71 -31.27 -16.66 15.21
C SER A 71 -31.73 -18.08 14.88
N SER A 72 -32.92 -18.19 14.30
CA SER A 72 -33.39 -19.40 13.62
C SER A 72 -32.41 -19.86 12.53
N GLY A 73 -32.32 -21.17 12.26
CA GLY A 73 -31.36 -21.76 11.32
C GLY A 73 -31.39 -21.15 9.91
N ILE A 74 -32.59 -20.82 9.41
CA ILE A 74 -32.80 -20.19 8.09
C ILE A 74 -32.20 -18.77 8.05
N GLN A 75 -32.42 -17.96 9.09
CA GLN A 75 -31.89 -16.60 9.18
C GLN A 75 -30.35 -16.60 9.30
N ARG A 76 -29.78 -17.59 9.99
CA ARG A 76 -28.33 -17.79 10.09
C ARG A 76 -27.72 -18.08 8.71
N GLN A 77 -28.33 -18.99 7.95
CA GLN A 77 -27.86 -19.34 6.61
C GLN A 77 -27.94 -18.15 5.66
N HIS A 78 -29.05 -17.42 5.66
CA HIS A 78 -29.23 -16.19 4.87
C HIS A 78 -28.13 -15.16 5.19
N MET A 79 -27.83 -14.94 6.47
CA MET A 79 -26.78 -14.01 6.91
C MET A 79 -25.37 -14.45 6.48
N ILE A 80 -25.08 -15.75 6.49
CA ILE A 80 -23.80 -16.29 6.00
C ILE A 80 -23.69 -16.08 4.49
N ASN A 81 -24.75 -16.39 3.74
CA ASN A 81 -24.80 -16.21 2.30
C ASN A 81 -24.58 -14.74 1.91
N TRP A 82 -25.26 -13.79 2.57
CA TRP A 82 -25.06 -12.35 2.33
C TRP A 82 -23.64 -11.87 2.63
N ARG A 83 -23.02 -12.38 3.70
CA ARG A 83 -21.61 -12.04 4.00
C ARG A 83 -20.66 -12.56 2.93
N SER A 84 -20.89 -13.77 2.43
CA SER A 84 -20.10 -14.34 1.34
C SER A 84 -20.25 -13.51 0.06
N VAL A 85 -21.48 -13.17 -0.32
CA VAL A 85 -21.76 -12.32 -1.49
C VAL A 85 -21.12 -10.94 -1.34
N ALA A 86 -21.26 -10.31 -0.17
CA ALA A 86 -20.65 -9.01 0.12
C ALA A 86 -19.12 -9.06 0.08
N ALA A 87 -18.50 -10.13 0.61
CA ALA A 87 -17.04 -10.31 0.55
C ALA A 87 -16.54 -10.38 -0.89
N VAL A 88 -17.18 -11.18 -1.74
CA VAL A 88 -16.83 -11.29 -3.16
C VAL A 88 -17.00 -9.95 -3.87
N ALA A 89 -18.11 -9.24 -3.64
CA ALA A 89 -18.34 -7.93 -4.24
C ALA A 89 -17.29 -6.89 -3.80
N CYS A 90 -16.87 -6.93 -2.52
CA CYS A 90 -15.80 -6.07 -2.02
C CYS A 90 -14.45 -6.37 -2.66
N GLU A 91 -14.11 -7.64 -2.84
CA GLU A 91 -12.87 -8.05 -3.52
C GLU A 91 -12.86 -7.61 -4.99
N GLN A 92 -13.96 -7.87 -5.71
CA GLN A 92 -14.13 -7.39 -7.09
C GLN A 92 -13.98 -5.87 -7.18
N ARG A 93 -14.57 -5.14 -6.23
CA ARG A 93 -14.45 -3.69 -6.18
C ARG A 93 -13.01 -3.23 -5.93
N GLN A 94 -12.27 -3.87 -5.02
CA GLN A 94 -10.87 -3.54 -4.77
C GLN A 94 -9.99 -3.76 -6.01
N ILE A 95 -10.23 -4.85 -6.75
CA ILE A 95 -9.52 -5.12 -8.01
C ILE A 95 -9.84 -4.03 -9.03
N ALA A 96 -11.12 -3.71 -9.22
CA ALA A 96 -11.54 -2.66 -10.15
C ALA A 96 -10.99 -1.28 -9.75
N GLU A 97 -10.94 -0.95 -8.46
CA GLU A 97 -10.35 0.31 -7.96
C GLU A 97 -8.84 0.37 -8.23
N ARG A 98 -8.11 -0.73 -8.01
CA ARG A 98 -6.68 -0.80 -8.35
C ARG A 98 -6.46 -0.53 -9.84
N ILE A 99 -7.17 -1.25 -10.71
CA ILE A 99 -7.05 -1.09 -12.16
C ILE A 99 -7.41 0.34 -12.57
N ASN A 100 -8.49 0.92 -12.03
CA ASN A 100 -8.87 2.30 -12.32
C ASN A 100 -7.79 3.30 -11.88
N CYS A 101 -7.14 3.08 -10.74
CA CYS A 101 -6.02 3.91 -10.30
C CYS A 101 -4.82 3.79 -11.25
N GLU A 102 -4.47 2.58 -11.69
CA GLU A 102 -3.41 2.35 -12.67
C GLU A 102 -3.72 3.02 -14.01
N LEU A 103 -4.95 2.87 -14.52
CA LEU A 103 -5.39 3.53 -15.75
C LEU A 103 -5.34 5.05 -15.63
N LYS A 104 -5.77 5.62 -14.50
CA LYS A 104 -5.66 7.06 -14.24
C LYS A 104 -4.21 7.53 -14.21
N ALA A 105 -3.30 6.74 -13.65
CA ALA A 105 -1.87 7.07 -13.66
C ALA A 105 -1.33 7.09 -15.09
N ILE A 106 -1.64 6.06 -15.89
CA ILE A 106 -1.25 5.99 -17.31
C ILE A 106 -1.81 7.19 -18.08
N MET A 107 -3.08 7.55 -17.88
CA MET A 107 -3.69 8.71 -18.54
C MET A 107 -2.98 10.01 -18.16
N ALA A 108 -2.66 10.21 -16.88
CA ALA A 108 -1.93 11.39 -16.43
C ALA A 108 -0.51 11.47 -17.05
N ASP A 109 0.18 10.34 -17.14
CA ASP A 109 1.49 10.25 -17.79
C ASP A 109 1.40 10.59 -19.29
N GLN A 110 0.38 10.05 -19.98
CA GLN A 110 0.12 10.36 -21.39
C GLN A 110 -0.16 11.85 -21.60
N ASP A 111 -0.98 12.46 -20.74
CA ASP A 111 -1.28 13.91 -20.79
C ASP A 111 -0.02 14.75 -20.54
N SER A 112 0.87 14.30 -19.66
CA SER A 112 2.16 14.95 -19.38
C SER A 112 3.12 14.90 -20.57
N VAL A 113 3.30 13.71 -21.17
CA VAL A 113 4.11 13.52 -22.39
C VAL A 113 3.57 14.38 -23.53
N ARG A 114 2.25 14.33 -23.75
CA ARG A 114 1.58 15.11 -24.78
C ARG A 114 1.79 16.62 -24.59
N SER A 115 1.64 17.11 -23.36
CA SER A 115 1.87 18.51 -23.03
C SER A 115 3.31 18.93 -23.31
N SER A 116 4.27 18.07 -23.01
CA SER A 116 5.70 18.30 -23.27
C SER A 116 5.99 18.35 -24.78
N VAL A 117 5.43 17.43 -25.57
CA VAL A 117 5.58 17.43 -27.04
C VAL A 117 4.99 18.70 -27.64
N LEU A 118 3.77 19.09 -27.23
CA LEU A 118 3.14 20.33 -27.70
C LEU A 118 3.98 21.56 -27.35
N GLN A 119 4.57 21.60 -26.14
CA GLN A 119 5.44 22.69 -25.73
C GLN A 119 6.69 22.80 -26.62
N VAL A 120 7.30 21.67 -27.00
CA VAL A 120 8.45 21.66 -27.92
C VAL A 120 8.05 22.18 -29.31
N LEU A 121 6.92 21.71 -29.86
CA LEU A 121 6.45 22.13 -31.18
C LEU A 121 6.12 23.63 -31.25
N VAL A 122 5.60 24.22 -30.16
CA VAL A 122 5.42 25.67 -30.05
C VAL A 122 6.76 26.40 -30.05
N LYS A 123 7.72 25.92 -29.26
CA LYS A 123 9.06 26.54 -29.18
C LYS A 123 9.80 26.52 -30.51
N THR A 124 9.58 25.50 -31.34
CA THR A 124 10.17 25.39 -32.68
C THR A 124 9.36 26.09 -33.77
N ASN A 125 8.27 26.79 -33.42
CA ASN A 125 7.33 27.41 -34.36
C ASN A 125 6.74 26.43 -35.40
N ALA A 126 6.69 25.14 -35.07
CA ALA A 126 6.15 24.11 -35.96
C ALA A 126 4.61 24.09 -35.97
N ILE A 127 3.98 24.60 -34.90
CA ILE A 127 2.52 24.71 -34.76
C ILE A 127 2.15 26.05 -34.12
N ASN A 128 0.96 26.58 -34.47
CA ASN A 128 0.45 27.81 -33.86
C ASN A 128 -0.24 27.52 -32.53
N GLU A 129 -0.33 28.53 -31.66
CA GLU A 129 -0.99 28.42 -30.35
C GLU A 129 -2.46 28.00 -30.43
N LYS A 130 -3.17 28.39 -31.51
CA LYS A 130 -4.55 27.96 -31.77
C LYS A 130 -4.65 26.44 -32.00
N ASP A 131 -3.67 25.87 -32.70
CA ASP A 131 -3.62 24.45 -33.03
C ASP A 131 -3.28 23.60 -31.79
N VAL A 132 -2.46 24.14 -30.88
CA VAL A 132 -2.13 23.52 -29.58
C VAL A 132 -3.37 23.34 -28.72
N ASN A 133 -4.22 24.37 -28.65
CA ASN A 133 -5.46 24.32 -27.87
C ASN A 133 -6.44 23.32 -28.47
N PHE A 134 -6.53 23.23 -29.80
CA PHE A 134 -7.32 22.20 -30.46
C PHE A 134 -6.83 20.81 -30.10
N LEU A 135 -5.52 20.54 -30.25
CA LEU A 135 -4.94 19.25 -29.91
C LEU A 135 -5.16 18.92 -28.44
N ARG A 136 -4.87 19.82 -27.49
CA ARG A 136 -5.06 19.55 -26.06
C ARG A 136 -6.49 19.11 -25.70
N ASN A 137 -7.49 19.58 -26.44
CA ASN A 137 -8.90 19.25 -26.22
C ASN A 137 -9.36 17.97 -26.94
N THR A 138 -8.56 17.38 -27.82
CA THR A 138 -8.92 16.10 -28.44
C THR A 138 -8.74 14.97 -27.43
N LYS A 139 -9.82 14.21 -27.20
CA LYS A 139 -9.77 13.01 -26.35
C LYS A 139 -9.00 11.91 -27.08
N PRO A 140 -8.11 11.17 -26.40
CA PRO A 140 -7.49 10.00 -26.98
C PRO A 140 -8.59 9.02 -27.41
N ARG A 141 -8.61 8.68 -28.70
CA ARG A 141 -9.50 7.67 -29.24
C ARG A 141 -8.88 6.31 -28.93
N PRO A 142 -9.60 5.38 -28.27
CA PRO A 142 -9.09 4.03 -28.14
C PRO A 142 -8.98 3.41 -29.55
N ASP A 143 -7.81 2.87 -29.88
CA ASP A 143 -7.63 2.05 -31.08
C ASP A 143 -8.46 0.78 -30.89
N SER A 144 -9.69 0.80 -31.40
CA SER A 144 -10.58 -0.36 -31.38
C SER A 144 -10.15 -1.35 -32.46
N THR A 145 -9.01 -2.01 -32.25
CA THR A 145 -8.65 -3.26 -32.93
C THR A 145 -8.47 -4.34 -31.88
N LEU A 146 -9.57 -4.65 -31.17
CA LEU A 146 -9.71 -5.95 -30.52
C LEU A 146 -10.53 -6.84 -31.46
N PRO A 147 -10.06 -8.05 -31.81
CA PRO A 147 -10.84 -8.99 -32.59
C PRO A 147 -12.15 -9.29 -31.85
N THR A 148 -13.27 -9.07 -32.53
CA THR A 148 -14.65 -9.33 -32.08
C THR A 148 -14.92 -10.82 -31.75
N GLU A 149 -13.92 -11.69 -31.88
CA GLU A 149 -14.03 -13.15 -31.80
C GLU A 149 -14.09 -13.72 -30.37
N LEU A 150 -13.79 -12.96 -29.31
CA LEU A 150 -13.77 -13.48 -27.92
C LEU A 150 -15.00 -13.12 -27.06
N LEU A 151 -16.01 -12.45 -27.63
CA LEU A 151 -17.29 -12.19 -26.94
C LEU A 151 -18.44 -13.12 -27.39
N ARG A 152 -18.15 -14.17 -28.16
CA ARG A 152 -19.10 -15.28 -28.36
C ARG A 152 -18.84 -16.32 -27.28
N GLY A 153 -19.32 -16.05 -26.07
CA GLY A 153 -19.45 -17.09 -25.06
C GLY A 153 -20.36 -18.19 -25.58
N ASP A 154 -19.82 -19.42 -25.61
CA ASP A 154 -20.57 -20.66 -25.74
C ASP A 154 -21.72 -20.68 -24.72
N ASN A 155 -22.95 -20.40 -25.18
CA ASN A 155 -24.16 -20.81 -24.48
C ASN A 155 -24.52 -22.22 -24.93
N GLY A 156 -23.74 -23.19 -24.45
CA GLY A 156 -24.07 -24.61 -24.52
C GLY A 156 -24.95 -25.01 -23.34
N GLY A 157 -26.24 -25.27 -23.63
CA GLY A 157 -27.03 -26.34 -23.04
C GLY A 157 -27.51 -26.23 -21.58
N ALA A 158 -28.81 -25.99 -21.40
CA ALA A 158 -29.71 -26.87 -20.63
C ALA A 158 -31.10 -26.24 -20.50
N GLY A 159 -32.14 -26.95 -20.95
CA GLY A 159 -33.50 -26.73 -20.46
C GLY A 159 -34.60 -26.59 -21.51
N GLU A 160 -34.74 -27.54 -22.43
CA GLU A 160 -36.00 -27.72 -23.15
C GLU A 160 -36.46 -29.18 -23.04
N GLN A 161 -37.02 -29.51 -21.87
CA GLN A 161 -38.02 -30.57 -21.75
C GLN A 161 -39.15 -30.06 -20.86
N ALA A 162 -40.21 -29.59 -21.50
CA ALA A 162 -41.51 -29.49 -20.86
C ALA A 162 -42.61 -29.66 -21.91
N LYS A 163 -43.37 -30.74 -21.71
CA LYS A 163 -44.77 -30.95 -22.11
C LYS A 163 -45.03 -31.42 -23.55
N LYS A 164 -45.29 -32.72 -23.66
CA LYS A 164 -46.46 -33.31 -24.34
C LYS A 164 -46.48 -34.81 -24.08
N SER A 165 -47.44 -35.28 -23.29
CA SER A 165 -48.23 -36.49 -23.53
C SER A 165 -49.37 -36.55 -22.52
N LEU A 166 -50.56 -36.86 -23.04
CA LEU A 166 -51.76 -37.21 -22.30
C LEU A 166 -51.52 -38.42 -21.38
#